data_AF-A0A127SW75-F1
#
_entry.id   AF-A0A127SW75-F1
#
_cell.length_a   1.000
_cell.length_b   1.000
_cell.length_c   1.000
_cell.angle_alpha   90.00
_cell.angle_beta   90.00
_cell.angle_gamma   90.00
#
_symmetry.space_group_name_H-M   'P 1'
#
loop_
_entity.id
_entity.type
_entity.pdbx_description
1 polymer ?
#
loop_
_entity_poly.entity_id
_entity_poly.type
_entity_poly.pdbx_seq_one_letter_code
_entity_poly.pdbx_strand_id
1 'polypeptide(L)'
;FQNLINDFWWDTTYVAKCLVRDEIFYAKFMSETVIRTEYLIPLIEWHIASEHNWNITTNKYGRLFKKYLNQEMWAKTEQTFSGSDIKENWTALFSMTDLVSEIGTELSKKLEYKYPDKLENDIRKYLAGLKPKT
;
A
#
# COMPACT_ATOMS: atom_id res chain seq x y z
N PHE A 1 6.94 -1.90 -12.48
CA PHE A 1 6.57 -2.83 -11.40
C PHE A 1 7.64 -2.90 -10.30
N GLN A 2 8.83 -3.49 -10.55
CA GLN A 2 9.83 -3.74 -9.49
C GLN A 2 10.24 -2.50 -8.69
N ASN A 3 10.51 -1.36 -9.35
CA ASN A 3 10.85 -0.11 -8.66
C ASN A 3 9.73 0.31 -7.70
N LEU A 4 8.48 0.36 -8.17
CA LEU A 4 7.33 0.71 -7.33
C LEU A 4 7.21 -0.18 -6.09
N ILE A 5 7.35 -1.51 -6.23
CA ILE A 5 7.26 -2.42 -5.08
C ILE A 5 8.42 -2.18 -4.11
N ASN A 6 9.65 -2.01 -4.61
CA ASN A 6 10.81 -1.75 -3.76
C ASN A 6 10.67 -0.41 -3.01
N ASP A 7 10.28 0.65 -3.71
CA ASP A 7 10.14 2.00 -3.16
C ASP A 7 9.01 2.03 -2.13
N PHE A 8 7.88 1.37 -2.39
CA PHE A 8 6.80 1.19 -1.42
C PHE A 8 7.31 0.59 -0.10
N TRP A 9 8.02 -0.54 -0.17
CA TRP A 9 8.49 -1.23 1.03
C TRP A 9 9.47 -0.35 1.83
N TRP A 10 10.40 0.33 1.18
CA TRP A 10 11.32 1.24 1.88
C TRP A 10 10.59 2.43 2.50
N ASP A 11 9.63 3.02 1.78
CA ASP A 11 8.97 4.23 2.24
C ASP A 11 8.02 4.01 3.43
N THR A 12 7.50 2.79 3.58
CA THR A 12 6.73 2.41 4.80
C THR A 12 7.54 2.60 6.08
N THR A 13 8.88 2.49 6.02
CA THR A 13 9.74 2.66 7.20
C THR A 13 9.75 4.10 7.71
N TYR A 14 9.54 5.11 6.85
CA TYR A 14 9.43 6.50 7.28
C TYR A 14 8.14 6.73 8.05
N VAL A 15 7.01 6.19 7.56
CA VAL A 15 5.73 6.26 8.27
C VAL A 15 5.87 5.67 9.66
N ALA A 16 6.40 4.44 9.78
CA ALA A 16 6.59 3.78 11.07
C ALA A 16 7.47 4.59 12.03
N LYS A 17 8.61 5.12 11.55
CA LYS A 17 9.49 5.96 12.38
C LYS A 17 8.79 7.22 12.89
N CYS A 18 8.01 7.89 12.04
CA CYS A 18 7.26 9.08 12.43
C CYS A 18 6.14 8.75 13.43
N LEU A 19 5.44 7.62 13.26
CA LEU A 19 4.42 7.18 14.22
C LEU A 19 5.01 6.85 15.60
N VAL A 20 6.22 6.27 15.67
CA VAL A 20 6.92 6.06 16.95
C VAL A 20 7.27 7.39 17.65
N ARG A 21 7.52 8.44 16.86
CA ARG A 21 7.93 9.77 17.36
C ARG A 21 6.77 10.72 17.58
N ASP A 22 5.53 10.27 17.40
CA ASP A 22 4.33 11.11 17.45
C ASP A 22 4.33 12.27 16.42
N GLU A 23 5.00 12.07 15.29
CA GLU A 23 5.14 13.06 14.20
C GLU A 23 4.02 12.92 13.15
N ILE A 24 2.76 13.08 13.58
CA ILE A 24 1.58 12.76 12.74
C ILE A 24 1.52 13.52 11.42
N PHE A 25 1.90 14.79 11.37
CA PHE A 25 1.86 15.59 10.14
C PHE A 25 2.76 15.00 9.05
N TYR A 26 3.99 14.63 9.40
CA TYR A 26 4.91 14.02 8.44
C TYR A 26 4.52 12.58 8.10
N ALA A 27 4.00 11.83 9.08
CA ALA A 27 3.45 10.49 8.83
C ALA A 27 2.32 10.53 7.79
N LYS A 28 1.38 11.49 7.89
CA LYS A 28 0.30 11.68 6.90
C LYS A 28 0.80 12.13 5.54
N PHE A 29 1.82 13.00 5.49
CA PHE A 29 2.47 13.34 4.22
C PHE A 29 3.05 12.09 3.54
N MET A 30 3.80 11.28 4.28
CA MET A 30 4.38 10.04 3.72
C MET A 30 3.31 9.02 3.34
N SER A 31 2.27 8.81 4.16
CA SER A 31 1.25 7.79 3.86
C SER A 31 0.27 8.21 2.76
N GLU A 32 -0.18 9.48 2.74
CA GLU A 32 -1.23 9.94 1.83
C GLU A 32 -0.66 10.59 0.56
N THR A 33 0.38 11.41 0.67
CA THR A 33 0.95 12.09 -0.50
C THR A 33 1.94 11.20 -1.23
N VAL A 34 2.84 10.53 -0.52
CA VAL A 34 3.86 9.68 -1.16
C VAL A 34 3.29 8.28 -1.43
N ILE A 35 3.05 7.49 -0.39
CA ILE A 35 2.72 6.07 -0.54
C ILE A 35 1.41 5.85 -1.30
N ARG A 36 0.34 6.55 -0.93
CA ARG A 36 -0.96 6.36 -1.60
C ARG A 36 -0.91 6.81 -3.06
N THR A 37 -0.35 7.99 -3.33
CA THR A 37 -0.41 8.59 -4.67
C THR A 37 0.59 7.97 -5.62
N GLU A 38 1.84 7.77 -5.18
CA GLU A 38 2.93 7.31 -6.05
C GLU A 38 2.96 5.78 -6.20
N TYR A 39 2.47 5.02 -5.21
CA TYR A 39 2.60 3.56 -5.20
C TYR A 39 1.25 2.84 -5.21
N LEU A 40 0.37 3.15 -4.24
CA LEU A 40 -0.85 2.38 -4.05
C LEU A 40 -1.84 2.59 -5.20
N ILE A 41 -2.05 3.84 -5.65
CA ILE A 41 -2.92 4.15 -6.77
C ILE A 41 -2.43 3.44 -8.04
N PRO A 42 -1.19 3.61 -8.53
CA PRO A 42 -0.74 2.92 -9.75
C PRO A 42 -0.80 1.40 -9.63
N LEU A 43 -0.52 0.84 -8.46
CA LEU A 43 -0.59 -0.62 -8.25
C LEU A 43 -2.03 -1.15 -8.37
N ILE A 44 -3.01 -0.48 -7.76
CA ILE A 44 -4.44 -0.83 -7.89
C ILE A 44 -4.91 -0.61 -9.34
N GLU A 45 -4.44 0.44 -10.02
CA GLU A 45 -4.71 0.67 -11.44
C GLU A 45 -4.21 -0.49 -12.30
N TRP A 46 -2.98 -0.96 -12.06
CA TRP A 46 -2.42 -2.12 -12.76
C TRP A 46 -3.18 -3.40 -12.47
N HIS A 47 -3.61 -3.62 -11.23
CA HIS A 47 -4.44 -4.77 -10.87
C HIS A 47 -5.72 -4.78 -11.71
N ILE A 48 -6.49 -3.69 -11.67
CA ILE A 48 -7.73 -3.54 -12.43
C ILE A 48 -7.45 -3.70 -13.94
N ALA A 49 -6.45 -3.00 -14.46
CA ALA A 49 -6.10 -3.07 -15.88
C ALA A 49 -5.74 -4.50 -16.31
N SER A 50 -5.05 -5.27 -15.46
CA SER A 50 -4.68 -6.66 -15.74
C SER A 50 -5.88 -7.61 -15.85
N GLU A 51 -7.01 -7.31 -15.19
CA GLU A 51 -8.27 -8.06 -15.34
C GLU A 51 -9.06 -7.66 -16.61
N HIS A 52 -8.71 -6.52 -17.20
CA HIS A 52 -9.41 -5.92 -18.34
C HIS A 52 -8.54 -5.81 -19.59
N ASN A 53 -7.54 -6.69 -19.73
CA ASN A 53 -6.60 -6.73 -20.87
C ASN A 53 -5.95 -5.36 -21.17
N TRP A 54 -5.70 -4.57 -20.13
CA TRP A 54 -5.10 -3.23 -20.21
C TRP A 54 -5.91 -2.21 -21.03
N ASN A 55 -7.17 -2.51 -21.35
CA ASN A 55 -8.03 -1.68 -22.20
C ASN A 55 -9.11 -0.94 -21.38
N ILE A 56 -8.71 -0.34 -20.26
CA ILE A 56 -9.61 0.42 -19.39
C ILE A 56 -8.90 1.56 -18.70
N THR A 57 -9.67 2.55 -18.24
CA THR A 57 -9.20 3.60 -17.33
C THR A 57 -9.99 3.58 -16.03
N THR A 58 -9.27 3.73 -14.93
CA THR A 58 -9.77 3.94 -13.56
C THR A 58 -10.08 5.41 -13.26
N ASN A 59 -9.85 6.29 -14.24
CA ASN A 59 -9.87 7.75 -14.11
C ASN A 59 -8.82 8.25 -13.10
N LYS A 60 -8.62 9.57 -13.01
CA LYS A 60 -7.57 10.18 -12.18
C LYS A 60 -7.69 9.77 -10.71
N TYR A 61 -6.55 9.43 -10.10
CA TYR A 61 -6.41 9.17 -8.67
C TYR A 61 -7.40 8.13 -8.11
N GLY A 62 -7.66 7.06 -8.86
CA GLY A 62 -8.51 5.96 -8.41
C GLY A 62 -10.00 6.28 -8.27
N ARG A 63 -10.49 7.35 -8.93
CA ARG A 63 -11.89 7.79 -8.86
C ARG A 63 -12.91 6.69 -9.17
N LEU A 64 -12.54 5.67 -9.95
CA LEU A 64 -13.41 4.54 -10.29
C LEU A 64 -13.01 3.20 -9.64
N PHE A 65 -12.09 3.18 -8.65
CA PHE A 65 -11.69 1.91 -8.01
C PHE A 65 -12.85 1.13 -7.44
N LYS A 66 -13.75 1.77 -6.68
CA LYS A 66 -14.96 1.12 -6.12
C LYS A 66 -15.88 0.49 -7.18
N LYS A 67 -15.84 0.98 -8.42
CA LYS A 67 -16.63 0.43 -9.53
C LYS A 67 -16.04 -0.89 -10.04
N TYR A 68 -14.71 -1.02 -10.03
CA TYR A 68 -14.01 -2.14 -10.68
C TYR A 68 -13.50 -3.19 -9.70
N LEU A 69 -13.15 -2.80 -8.48
CA LEU A 69 -12.77 -3.74 -7.44
C LEU A 69 -13.99 -4.51 -6.94
N ASN A 70 -13.80 -5.79 -6.68
CA ASN A 70 -14.81 -6.57 -5.97
C ASN A 70 -14.96 -6.06 -4.52
N GLN A 71 -16.00 -6.52 -3.83
CA GLN A 71 -16.33 -6.04 -2.48
C GLN A 71 -15.20 -6.26 -1.48
N GLU A 72 -14.51 -7.39 -1.55
CA GLU A 72 -13.42 -7.73 -0.64
C GLU A 72 -12.21 -6.80 -0.85
N MET A 73 -11.77 -6.63 -2.09
CA MET A 73 -10.63 -5.79 -2.43
C MET A 73 -10.91 -4.31 -2.16
N TRP A 74 -12.15 -3.86 -2.39
CA TRP A 74 -12.57 -2.52 -1.99
C TRP A 74 -12.52 -2.34 -0.46
N ALA A 75 -13.00 -3.32 0.31
CA ALA A 75 -12.94 -3.25 1.77
C ALA A 75 -11.50 -3.24 2.30
N LYS A 76 -10.57 -3.98 1.68
CA LYS A 76 -9.12 -3.91 1.99
C LYS A 76 -8.56 -2.53 1.64
N THR A 77 -8.97 -1.95 0.51
CA THR A 77 -8.58 -0.60 0.09
C THR A 77 -9.06 0.46 1.10
N GLU A 78 -10.30 0.36 1.58
CA GLU A 78 -10.84 1.30 2.58
C GLU A 78 -10.09 1.23 3.92
N GLN A 79 -9.60 0.06 4.33
CA GLN A 79 -8.81 -0.10 5.56
C GLN A 79 -7.45 0.60 5.50
N THR A 80 -6.98 1.00 4.31
CA THR A 80 -5.74 1.77 4.18
C THR A 80 -5.89 3.25 4.56
N PHE A 81 -7.10 3.74 4.83
CA PHE A 81 -7.32 5.12 5.29
C PHE A 81 -7.28 5.19 6.83
N SER A 82 -6.88 6.35 7.35
CA SER A 82 -6.83 6.63 8.79
C SER A 82 -7.16 8.10 9.09
N GLY A 83 -7.68 8.35 10.29
CA GLY A 83 -7.84 9.70 10.84
C GLY A 83 -6.55 10.25 11.43
N SER A 84 -6.68 11.03 12.51
CA SER A 84 -5.56 11.61 13.26
C SER A 84 -5.03 10.72 14.38
N ASP A 85 -5.73 9.65 14.73
CA ASP A 85 -5.32 8.75 15.80
C ASP A 85 -4.09 7.91 15.38
N ILE A 86 -3.08 7.84 16.26
CA ILE A 86 -1.83 7.14 15.98
C ILE A 86 -2.04 5.64 15.80
N LYS A 87 -2.94 5.02 16.58
CA LYS A 87 -3.20 3.57 16.47
C LYS A 87 -3.91 3.26 15.16
N GLU A 88 -4.87 4.08 14.75
CA GLU A 88 -5.51 3.98 13.43
C GLU A 88 -4.49 4.10 12.29
N ASN A 89 -3.52 5.01 12.40
CA ASN A 89 -2.46 5.15 11.39
C ASN A 89 -1.53 3.93 11.33
N TRP A 90 -1.23 3.29 12.46
CA TRP A 90 -0.55 2.00 12.46
C TRP A 90 -1.37 0.92 11.77
N THR A 91 -2.67 0.82 12.07
CA THR A 91 -3.57 -0.13 11.40
C THR A 91 -3.57 0.10 9.89
N ALA A 92 -3.75 1.34 9.45
CA ALA A 92 -3.75 1.69 8.03
C ALA A 92 -2.42 1.36 7.35
N LEU A 93 -1.27 1.58 8.01
CA LEU A 93 0.04 1.20 7.49
C LEU A 93 0.13 -0.31 7.23
N PHE A 94 -0.29 -1.14 8.19
CA PHE A 94 -0.28 -2.60 8.00
C PHE A 94 -1.30 -3.03 6.93
N SER A 95 -2.48 -2.43 6.89
CA SER A 95 -3.46 -2.67 5.81
C SER A 95 -2.91 -2.32 4.42
N MET A 96 -2.13 -1.24 4.29
CA MET A 96 -1.42 -0.93 3.04
C MET A 96 -0.42 -2.03 2.67
N THR A 97 0.37 -2.52 3.64
CA THR A 97 1.34 -3.60 3.38
C THR A 97 0.68 -4.90 2.96
N ASP A 98 -0.47 -5.24 3.55
CA ASP A 98 -1.23 -6.45 3.21
C ASP A 98 -1.82 -6.35 1.81
N LEU A 99 -2.41 -5.20 1.47
CA LEU A 99 -2.95 -4.93 0.16
C LEU A 99 -1.88 -4.97 -0.95
N VAL A 100 -0.71 -4.36 -0.71
CA VAL A 100 0.40 -4.38 -1.67
C VAL A 100 1.00 -5.77 -1.82
N SER A 101 1.10 -6.55 -0.73
CA SER A 101 1.57 -7.93 -0.79
C SER A 101 0.67 -8.80 -1.68
N GLU A 102 -0.65 -8.71 -1.47
CA GLU A 102 -1.65 -9.45 -2.24
C GLU A 102 -1.62 -9.06 -3.73
N ILE A 103 -1.82 -7.78 -4.03
CA ILE A 103 -1.86 -7.29 -5.43
C ILE A 103 -0.50 -7.47 -6.10
N GLY A 104 0.59 -7.17 -5.40
CA GLY A 104 1.94 -7.26 -5.92
C GLY A 104 2.32 -8.70 -6.29
N THR A 105 1.98 -9.67 -5.44
CA THR A 105 2.23 -11.09 -5.72
C THR A 105 1.43 -11.59 -6.92
N GLU A 106 0.17 -11.16 -7.05
CA GLU A 106 -0.65 -11.52 -8.21
C GLU A 106 -0.11 -10.92 -9.51
N LEU A 107 0.17 -9.61 -9.49
CA LEU A 107 0.70 -8.90 -10.67
C LEU A 107 2.07 -9.39 -11.07
N SER A 108 2.95 -9.75 -10.14
CA SER A 108 4.27 -10.26 -10.48
C SER A 108 4.17 -11.54 -11.32
N LYS A 109 3.22 -12.43 -11.00
CA LYS A 109 2.97 -13.64 -11.79
C LYS A 109 2.44 -13.31 -13.17
N LYS A 110 1.44 -12.43 -13.27
CA LYS A 110 0.82 -12.03 -14.56
C LYS A 110 1.79 -11.29 -15.49
N LEU A 111 2.71 -10.52 -14.92
CA LEU A 111 3.70 -9.72 -15.65
C LEU A 111 5.06 -10.40 -15.78
N GLU A 112 5.20 -11.66 -15.33
CA GLU A 112 6.45 -12.43 -15.37
C GLU A 112 7.62 -11.75 -14.63
N TYR A 113 7.33 -11.00 -13.56
CA TYR A 113 8.33 -10.45 -12.65
C TYR A 113 8.50 -11.32 -11.41
N LYS A 114 9.71 -11.30 -10.84
CA LYS A 114 9.95 -11.84 -9.50
C LYS A 114 9.46 -10.86 -8.43
N TYR A 115 8.62 -11.34 -7.52
CA TYR A 115 8.22 -10.60 -6.33
C TYR A 115 9.35 -10.60 -5.27
N PRO A 116 9.60 -9.49 -4.54
CA PRO A 116 10.72 -9.39 -3.62
C PRO A 116 10.36 -9.88 -2.19
N ASP A 117 10.04 -11.18 -2.05
CA ASP A 117 9.57 -11.77 -0.76
C ASP A 117 10.49 -11.47 0.42
N LYS A 118 11.81 -11.52 0.20
CA LYS A 118 12.80 -11.26 1.26
C LYS A 118 12.69 -9.82 1.77
N LEU A 119 12.56 -8.85 0.86
CA LEU A 119 12.45 -7.43 1.23
C LEU A 119 11.19 -7.19 2.06
N GLU A 120 10.05 -7.72 1.60
CA GLU A 120 8.79 -7.64 2.34
C GLU A 120 8.94 -8.22 3.74
N ASN A 121 9.48 -9.44 3.88
CA ASN A 121 9.63 -10.09 5.17
C ASN A 121 10.51 -9.30 6.13
N ASP A 122 11.65 -8.79 5.63
CA ASP A 122 12.58 -7.99 6.43
C ASP A 122 11.94 -6.67 6.89
N ILE A 123 11.21 -5.98 6.00
CA ILE A 123 10.53 -4.72 6.32
C ILE A 123 9.36 -4.96 7.27
N ARG A 124 8.48 -5.95 7.03
CA ARG A 124 7.38 -6.27 7.94
C ARG A 124 7.87 -6.59 9.35
N LYS A 125 8.97 -7.33 9.47
CA LYS A 125 9.62 -7.59 10.76
C LYS A 125 10.10 -6.30 11.42
N TYR A 126 10.68 -5.39 10.65
CA TYR A 126 11.09 -4.07 11.13
C TYR A 126 9.90 -3.23 11.62
N LEU A 127 8.82 -3.13 10.83
CA LEU A 127 7.60 -2.40 11.19
C LEU A 127 6.97 -2.96 12.48
N ALA A 128 6.86 -4.28 12.59
CA ALA A 128 6.32 -4.95 13.77
C ALA A 128 7.20 -4.74 15.01
N GLY A 129 8.52 -4.63 14.84
CA GLY A 129 9.44 -4.31 15.92
C GLY A 129 9.33 -2.88 16.44
N LEU A 130 8.88 -1.94 15.60
CA LEU A 130 8.66 -0.54 15.97
C LEU A 130 7.27 -0.28 16.57
N LYS A 131 6.24 -1.04 16.17
CA LYS A 131 4.87 -0.85 16.65
C LYS A 131 4.82 -1.05 18.18
N PRO A 132 4.33 -0.08 18.96
CA PRO A 132 4.17 -0.24 20.40
C PRO A 132 3.32 -1.46 20.73
N LYS A 133 3.79 -2.26 21.70
CA LYS A 133 2.99 -3.34 22.30
C LYS A 133 1.92 -2.70 23.17
N THR A 134 0.66 -2.83 22.77
CA THR A 134 -0.51 -2.48 23.58
C THR A 134 -0.61 -3.36 24.81
#